data_AF-A0A0S2K8I7-F1
#
_entry.id   AF-A0A0S2K8I7-F1
#
_cell.length_a   1.000
_cell.length_b   1.000
_cell.length_c   1.000
_cell.angle_alpha   90.00
_cell.angle_beta   90.00
_cell.angle_gamma   90.00
#
_symmetry.space_group_name_H-M   'P 1'
#
loop_
_entity.id
_entity.type
_entity.pdbx_description
1 polymer ?
#
loop_
_entity_poly.entity_id
_entity_poly.type
_entity_poly.pdbx_seq_one_letter_code
_entity_poly.pdbx_strand_id
1 'polypeptide(L)'
;MAALTFSSTAFQSNLSHEQCARFYKEYQSVTVEMNSANGVSLQSLSNRYGRLQERLEAFCQHTEFSTKTKAQVNEPLHSESVTEAQRLYSDDIKQQAWSEFYTAPTYCLSKPLSSVNKLRCNNELNRFKELFEQQWRQNRINKPTESNTKSTIETLEEKKLNTEVEPKSSVESTPTEVQAVKGNVSIGNKISNNDLVMNQNFQTPTTGLDTLFIYIDDYLYFIAVLITALILIKYLRPVAKKLFTRHFNYVAINKYLSKHLSVDDYTLYSKISLPIPSGMADIDELVLSPYGVFVISCQPQTGRIYADTTSEVWSEQIGKNRNNFPSPSRQLPMKLAGVKQLFGIEEHIHGLIVFDQEADFRTNMPKNVFQTGQLLSRIQSYEDKIFTQEQISHFVLLLSEYKSSNPFKDLFSKLGEKKSQNSGWEN
;
A
#
# COMPACT_ATOMS: atom_id res chain seq x y z
N MET A 1 25.67 34.17 -45.44
CA MET A 1 25.16 33.07 -44.61
C MET A 1 25.97 33.04 -43.34
N ALA A 2 25.41 33.54 -42.23
CA ALA A 2 26.08 33.57 -40.93
C ALA A 2 25.47 32.46 -40.07
N ALA A 3 26.31 31.52 -39.64
CA ALA A 3 25.94 30.45 -38.73
C ALA A 3 25.91 31.01 -37.29
N LEU A 4 24.76 30.93 -36.63
CA LEU A 4 24.60 31.22 -35.21
C LEU A 4 24.73 29.91 -34.43
N THR A 5 25.84 29.78 -33.72
CA THR A 5 26.07 28.72 -32.73
C THR A 5 25.32 29.07 -31.44
N PHE A 6 24.37 28.24 -31.04
CA PHE A 6 23.75 28.32 -29.72
C PHE A 6 24.63 27.61 -28.70
N SER A 7 25.21 28.39 -27.79
CA SER A 7 25.91 27.90 -26.60
C SER A 7 24.88 27.44 -25.55
N SER A 8 24.92 26.16 -25.21
CA SER A 8 24.16 25.56 -24.12
C SER A 8 24.66 26.06 -22.76
N THR A 9 23.86 26.88 -22.06
CA THR A 9 24.10 27.21 -20.66
C THR A 9 23.56 26.07 -19.78
N ALA A 10 24.45 25.23 -19.27
CA ALA A 10 24.13 24.31 -18.19
C ALA A 10 23.71 25.10 -16.94
N PHE A 11 22.56 24.77 -16.38
CA PHE A 11 22.02 25.39 -15.17
C PHE A 11 22.84 24.93 -13.96
N GLN A 12 23.79 25.77 -13.50
CA GLN A 12 24.50 25.55 -12.24
C GLN A 12 23.67 26.13 -11.09
N SER A 13 23.03 25.27 -10.30
CA SER A 13 22.40 25.64 -9.03
C SER A 13 23.49 25.84 -7.96
N ASN A 14 24.20 26.96 -7.97
CA ASN A 14 25.13 27.32 -6.90
C ASN A 14 24.50 28.40 -6.02
N LEU A 15 24.55 28.22 -4.70
CA LEU A 15 24.10 29.24 -3.73
C LEU A 15 25.11 30.41 -3.68
N SER A 16 24.66 31.59 -3.25
CA SER A 16 25.56 32.74 -3.10
C SER A 16 26.58 32.51 -1.97
N HIS A 17 27.74 33.17 -2.06
CA HIS A 17 28.80 33.04 -1.05
C HIS A 17 28.29 33.35 0.38
N GLU A 18 27.44 34.37 0.52
CA GLU A 18 26.83 34.74 1.81
C GLU A 18 25.88 33.67 2.35
N GLN A 19 25.12 33.01 1.47
CA GLN A 19 24.22 31.91 1.85
C GLN A 19 25.02 30.69 2.30
N CYS A 20 26.08 30.33 1.58
CA CYS A 20 27.00 29.26 1.98
C CYS A 20 27.68 29.56 3.33
N ALA A 21 28.13 30.80 3.56
CA ALA A 21 28.73 31.21 4.83
C ALA A 21 27.74 31.07 6.01
N ARG A 22 26.46 31.43 5.79
CA ARG A 22 25.41 31.29 6.80
C ARG A 22 25.15 29.82 7.14
N PHE A 23 25.00 28.95 6.13
CA PHE A 23 24.78 27.53 6.34
C PHE A 23 25.97 26.85 7.02
N TYR A 24 27.19 27.25 6.67
CA TYR A 24 28.41 26.74 7.29
C TYR A 24 28.53 27.16 8.76
N LYS A 25 28.16 28.40 9.11
CA LYS A 25 28.12 28.87 10.50
C LYS A 25 27.11 28.08 11.33
N GLU A 26 25.94 27.79 10.77
CA GLU A 26 24.91 26.97 11.42
C GLU A 26 25.37 25.50 11.56
N TYR A 27 26.03 24.96 10.54
CA TYR A 27 26.61 23.62 10.58
C TYR A 27 27.62 23.50 11.72
N GLN A 28 28.48 24.49 11.92
CA GLN A 28 29.42 24.53 13.05
C GLN A 28 28.71 24.63 14.41
N SER A 29 27.66 25.46 14.54
CA SER A 29 26.93 25.58 15.81
C SER A 29 26.20 24.29 16.18
N VAL A 30 25.56 23.63 15.22
CA VAL A 30 24.88 22.34 15.43
C VAL A 30 25.88 21.25 15.82
N THR A 31 27.07 21.26 15.24
CA THR A 31 28.15 20.32 15.62
C THR A 31 28.55 20.47 17.08
N VAL A 32 28.62 21.70 17.60
CA VAL A 32 28.94 21.96 19.01
C VAL A 32 27.79 21.55 19.93
N GLU A 33 26.54 21.85 19.56
CA GLU A 33 25.35 21.47 20.32
C GLU A 33 25.15 19.95 20.39
N MET A 34 25.55 19.20 19.36
CA MET A 34 25.50 17.74 19.36
C MET A 34 26.43 17.11 20.40
N ASN A 35 27.54 17.76 20.74
CA ASN A 35 28.49 17.24 21.73
C ASN A 35 27.96 17.31 23.17
N SER A 36 26.90 18.10 23.41
CA SER A 36 26.29 18.27 24.75
C SER A 36 24.85 17.74 24.85
N ALA A 37 24.28 17.24 23.76
CA ALA A 37 22.88 16.78 23.70
C ALA A 37 22.73 15.25 23.83
N ASN A 38 21.66 14.79 24.51
CA ASN A 38 21.35 13.38 24.71
C ASN A 38 19.89 13.04 24.33
N GLY A 39 19.66 11.83 23.84
CA GLY A 39 18.31 11.29 23.58
C GLY A 39 17.63 11.93 22.37
N VAL A 40 16.36 12.35 22.53
CA VAL A 40 15.52 12.86 21.42
C VAL A 40 16.07 14.16 20.81
N SER A 41 16.74 15.00 21.60
CA SER A 41 17.40 16.22 21.10
C SER A 41 18.63 15.90 20.25
N LEU A 42 19.38 14.84 20.58
CA LEU A 42 20.49 14.38 19.76
C LEU A 42 20.01 13.89 18.39
N GLN A 43 18.87 13.21 18.33
CA GLN A 43 18.29 12.73 17.08
C GLN A 43 17.79 13.88 16.18
N SER A 44 17.16 14.91 16.76
CA SER A 44 16.72 16.08 15.99
C SER A 44 17.91 16.92 15.49
N LEU A 45 18.95 17.08 16.32
CA LEU A 45 20.20 17.75 15.94
C LEU A 45 20.96 16.98 14.87
N SER A 46 20.99 15.64 14.94
CA SER A 46 21.61 14.78 13.91
C SER A 46 20.92 14.92 12.54
N ASN A 47 19.58 14.97 12.53
CA ASN A 47 18.81 15.19 11.30
C ASN A 47 19.01 16.60 10.73
N ARG A 48 19.23 17.60 11.59
CA ARG A 48 19.56 18.97 11.17
C ARG A 48 20.98 19.04 10.61
N TYR A 49 21.94 18.38 11.26
CA TYR A 49 23.32 18.26 10.84
C TYR A 49 23.44 17.63 9.45
N GLY A 50 22.78 16.49 9.21
CA GLY A 50 22.81 15.80 7.92
C GLY A 50 22.28 16.66 6.76
N ARG A 51 21.17 17.38 6.98
CA ARG A 51 20.58 18.28 5.96
C ARG A 51 21.48 19.48 5.65
N LEU A 52 22.15 20.04 6.66
CA LEU A 52 23.11 21.13 6.45
C LEU A 52 24.33 20.65 5.68
N GLN A 53 24.82 19.45 6.00
CA GLN A 53 25.93 18.83 5.29
C GLN A 53 25.59 18.58 3.81
N GLU A 54 24.43 17.95 3.53
CA GLU A 54 23.98 17.67 2.16
C GLU A 54 23.82 18.95 1.34
N ARG A 55 23.33 20.04 1.94
CA ARG A 55 23.21 21.34 1.26
C ARG A 55 24.56 21.98 0.96
N LEU A 56 25.51 21.94 1.90
CA LEU A 56 26.87 22.45 1.68
C LEU A 56 27.57 21.64 0.58
N GLU A 57 27.37 20.32 0.57
CA GLU A 57 27.95 19.41 -0.42
C GLU A 57 27.28 19.50 -1.80
N ALA A 58 26.00 19.83 -1.89
CA ALA A 58 25.29 19.95 -3.15
C ALA A 58 25.47 21.32 -3.81
N PHE A 59 25.45 22.40 -3.02
CA PHE A 59 25.28 23.76 -3.54
C PHE A 59 26.46 24.71 -3.28
N CYS A 60 27.42 24.31 -2.44
CA CYS A 60 28.57 25.14 -2.06
C CYS A 60 29.92 24.51 -2.48
N GLN A 61 29.90 23.60 -3.46
CA GLN A 61 31.08 22.82 -3.92
C GLN A 61 32.26 23.70 -4.39
N HIS A 62 31.98 24.90 -4.92
CA HIS A 62 33.00 25.85 -5.42
C HIS A 62 33.41 26.91 -4.38
N THR A 63 33.07 26.72 -3.10
CA THR A 63 33.40 27.66 -2.03
C THR A 63 34.25 26.99 -0.94
N GLU A 64 34.92 27.79 -0.12
CA GLU A 64 35.74 27.33 1.01
C GLU A 64 34.93 26.60 2.11
N PHE A 65 33.60 26.60 1.99
CA PHE A 65 32.65 26.02 2.94
C PHE A 65 32.31 24.55 2.64
N SER A 66 32.87 23.96 1.58
CA SER A 66 32.71 22.53 1.27
C SER A 66 33.42 21.67 2.31
N THR A 67 32.69 20.73 2.92
CA THR A 67 33.18 19.79 3.94
C THR A 67 34.27 18.83 3.43
N LYS A 68 34.39 18.66 2.10
CA LYS A 68 35.45 17.87 1.46
C LYS A 68 36.81 18.56 1.48
N THR A 69 36.87 19.89 1.43
CA THR A 69 38.12 20.65 1.25
C THR A 69 39.00 20.66 2.50
N LYS A 70 38.44 20.41 3.70
CA LYS A 70 39.20 20.38 4.96
C LYS A 70 39.66 18.97 5.38
N ALA A 71 39.22 17.91 4.71
CA ALA A 71 39.56 16.53 5.08
C ALA A 71 40.81 15.98 4.35
N GLN A 72 41.43 16.74 3.43
CA GLN A 72 42.60 16.29 2.64
C GLN A 72 43.96 16.88 3.07
N VAL A 73 44.05 17.53 4.23
CA VAL A 73 45.36 17.93 4.79
C VAL A 73 45.54 17.19 6.10
N ASN A 74 46.09 15.97 5.99
CA ASN A 74 46.90 15.20 6.96
C ASN A 74 46.63 13.70 6.82
N GLU A 75 47.36 13.06 5.90
CA GLU A 75 47.67 11.63 5.92
C GLU A 75 48.81 11.36 6.95
N PRO A 76 49.03 10.13 7.46
CA PRO A 76 49.42 9.00 6.63
C PRO A 76 48.79 7.62 6.95
N LEU A 77 48.52 6.88 5.87
CA LEU A 77 48.92 5.50 5.60
C LEU A 77 49.04 4.51 6.79
N HIS A 78 48.05 3.64 6.96
CA HIS A 78 48.31 2.23 7.28
C HIS A 78 47.24 1.30 6.71
N SER A 79 47.71 0.42 5.84
CA SER A 79 47.07 -0.81 5.39
C SER A 79 46.84 -1.77 6.56
N GLU A 80 45.61 -2.22 6.78
CA GLU A 80 45.33 -3.58 7.25
C GLU A 80 43.85 -3.91 7.06
N SER A 81 43.59 -4.85 6.15
CA SER A 81 42.35 -5.57 6.00
C SER A 81 42.43 -6.86 6.82
N VAL A 82 41.49 -7.14 7.72
CA VAL A 82 40.75 -8.43 7.83
C VAL A 82 39.52 -8.19 8.73
N THR A 83 38.40 -8.70 8.23
CA THR A 83 37.05 -8.82 8.79
C THR A 83 36.98 -9.31 10.23
N GLU A 84 36.40 -8.50 11.11
CA GLU A 84 35.90 -8.96 12.42
C GLU A 84 34.36 -8.93 12.36
N ALA A 85 33.76 -10.06 11.96
CA ALA A 85 32.32 -10.23 11.97
C ALA A 85 31.86 -10.37 13.42
N GLN A 86 31.28 -9.30 13.97
CA GLN A 86 30.78 -9.24 15.34
C GLN A 86 29.73 -10.36 15.57
N ARG A 87 29.92 -11.19 16.62
CA ARG A 87 28.96 -12.25 16.99
C ARG A 87 27.70 -11.62 17.56
N LEU A 88 26.54 -11.84 16.93
CA LEU A 88 25.26 -11.22 17.31
C LEU A 88 24.34 -12.14 18.11
N TYR A 89 24.46 -13.47 17.93
CA TYR A 89 23.62 -14.47 18.56
C TYR A 89 24.47 -15.48 19.34
N SER A 90 23.93 -15.95 20.48
CA SER A 90 24.57 -16.97 21.32
C SER A 90 24.42 -18.39 20.80
N ASP A 91 23.39 -18.65 20.00
CA ASP A 91 23.11 -19.95 19.35
C ASP A 91 23.97 -20.07 18.08
N ASP A 92 24.80 -21.11 18.01
CA ASP A 92 25.74 -21.32 16.91
C ASP A 92 25.03 -21.53 15.57
N ILE A 93 23.89 -22.24 15.55
CA ILE A 93 23.13 -22.48 14.33
C ILE A 93 22.49 -21.17 13.85
N LYS A 94 21.95 -20.38 14.79
CA LYS A 94 21.35 -19.08 14.47
C LYS A 94 22.42 -18.07 14.01
N GLN A 95 23.61 -18.10 14.60
CA GLN A 95 24.72 -17.23 14.22
C GLN A 95 25.26 -17.58 12.82
N GLN A 96 25.36 -18.88 12.49
CA GLN A 96 25.77 -19.31 11.14
C GLN A 96 24.74 -18.89 10.09
N ALA A 97 23.44 -19.13 10.36
CA ALA A 97 22.38 -18.69 9.47
C ALA A 97 22.34 -17.16 9.30
N TRP A 98 22.71 -16.40 10.34
CA TRP A 98 22.86 -14.94 10.24
C TRP A 98 24.02 -14.53 9.33
N SER A 99 25.18 -15.18 9.43
CA SER A 99 26.33 -14.88 8.57
C SER A 99 26.08 -15.20 7.09
N GLU A 100 25.18 -16.15 6.80
CA GLU A 100 24.72 -16.45 5.44
C GLU A 100 23.65 -15.45 4.95
N PHE A 101 22.83 -14.92 5.86
CA PHE A 101 21.75 -13.99 5.55
C PHE A 101 22.24 -12.54 5.31
N TYR A 102 23.24 -12.10 6.07
CA TYR A 102 23.70 -10.70 6.04
C TYR A 102 25.21 -10.57 6.00
N THR A 103 25.69 -9.81 5.02
CA THR A 103 27.07 -9.34 4.91
C THR A 103 27.10 -7.82 4.95
N ALA A 104 27.93 -7.24 5.81
CA ALA A 104 28.00 -5.79 5.95
C ALA A 104 28.49 -5.12 4.63
N PRO A 105 27.89 -4.01 4.20
CA PRO A 105 28.34 -3.26 3.04
C PRO A 105 29.78 -2.74 3.19
N THR A 106 30.49 -2.56 2.08
CA THR A 106 31.92 -2.16 2.05
C THR A 106 32.20 -0.85 2.80
N TYR A 107 31.29 0.12 2.74
CA TYR A 107 31.41 1.39 3.48
C TYR A 107 31.24 1.25 5.00
N CYS A 108 30.65 0.15 5.48
CA CYS A 108 30.57 -0.19 6.90
C CYS A 108 31.84 -0.87 7.40
N LEU A 109 32.67 -1.38 6.49
CA LEU A 109 33.92 -2.07 6.77
C LEU A 109 35.14 -1.13 6.70
N SER A 110 35.01 0.05 6.07
CA SER A 110 36.09 1.03 5.93
C SER A 110 36.31 1.83 7.22
N LYS A 111 37.45 1.66 7.89
CA LYS A 111 37.82 2.47 9.08
C LYS A 111 38.74 3.64 8.69
N PRO A 112 38.58 4.85 9.27
CA PRO A 112 37.61 5.22 10.30
C PRO A 112 36.22 5.53 9.72
N LEU A 113 35.16 5.04 10.37
CA LEU A 113 33.79 5.42 10.01
C LEU A 113 33.45 6.80 10.58
N SER A 114 32.97 7.70 9.71
CA SER A 114 32.27 8.92 10.13
C SER A 114 31.09 8.59 11.04
N SER A 115 30.77 9.46 12.00
CA SER A 115 29.62 9.34 12.91
C SER A 115 28.30 9.08 12.18
N VAL A 116 28.15 9.65 10.97
CA VAL A 116 26.98 9.44 10.11
C VAL A 116 26.95 8.02 9.54
N ASN A 117 28.09 7.53 9.03
CA ASN A 117 28.19 6.17 8.51
C ASN A 117 28.03 5.15 9.63
N LYS A 118 28.52 5.44 10.84
CA LYS A 118 28.30 4.59 12.03
C LYS A 118 26.81 4.43 12.34
N LEU A 119 26.04 5.52 12.30
CA LEU A 119 24.59 5.48 12.52
C LEU A 119 23.88 4.74 11.38
N ARG A 120 24.25 5.00 10.12
CA ARG A 120 23.68 4.33 8.95
C ARG A 120 23.91 2.82 8.99
N CYS A 121 25.12 2.39 9.30
CA CYS A 121 25.46 0.98 9.45
C CYS A 121 24.68 0.33 10.61
N ASN A 122 24.48 1.04 11.72
CA ASN A 122 23.69 0.51 12.85
C ASN A 122 22.20 0.39 12.51
N ASN A 123 21.61 1.38 11.83
CA ASN A 123 20.20 1.35 11.43
C ASN A 123 19.93 0.24 10.41
N GLU A 124 20.80 0.08 9.42
CA GLU A 124 20.76 -1.03 8.45
C GLU A 124 20.88 -2.38 9.16
N LEU A 125 21.86 -2.53 10.04
CA LEU A 125 22.07 -3.76 10.81
C LEU A 125 20.82 -4.15 11.63
N ASN A 126 20.21 -3.18 12.31
CA ASN A 126 18.98 -3.41 13.09
C ASN A 126 17.80 -3.81 12.22
N ARG A 127 17.64 -3.19 11.05
CA ARG A 127 16.60 -3.56 10.08
C ARG A 127 16.74 -5.00 9.59
N PHE A 128 17.96 -5.40 9.20
CA PHE A 128 18.21 -6.78 8.75
C PHE A 128 18.05 -7.79 9.89
N LYS A 129 18.41 -7.40 11.13
CA LYS A 129 18.19 -8.21 12.32
C LYS A 129 16.71 -8.54 12.52
N GLU A 130 15.83 -7.54 12.42
CA GLU A 130 14.38 -7.74 12.57
C GLU A 130 13.81 -8.67 11.49
N LEU A 131 14.23 -8.50 10.23
CA LEU A 131 13.81 -9.35 9.11
C LEU A 131 14.25 -10.80 9.32
N PHE A 132 15.52 -11.00 9.68
CA PHE A 132 16.06 -12.33 9.98
C PHE A 132 15.30 -13.00 11.13
N GLU A 133 14.98 -12.27 12.20
CA GLU A 133 14.23 -12.83 13.32
C GLU A 133 12.79 -13.20 12.98
N GLN A 134 12.14 -12.48 12.06
CA GLN A 134 10.82 -12.83 11.56
C GLN A 134 10.87 -14.11 10.72
N GLN A 135 11.83 -14.20 9.80
CA GLN A 135 12.03 -15.38 8.96
C GLN A 135 12.43 -16.61 9.79
N TRP A 136 13.33 -16.44 10.75
CA TRP A 136 13.76 -17.50 11.67
C TRP A 136 12.60 -18.03 12.53
N ARG A 137 11.69 -17.15 12.97
CA ARG A 137 10.47 -17.55 13.69
C ARG A 137 9.52 -18.34 12.81
N GLN A 138 9.27 -17.90 11.58
CA GLN A 138 8.39 -18.61 10.64
C GLN A 138 8.93 -20.01 10.29
N ASN A 139 10.24 -20.12 10.03
CA ASN A 139 10.88 -21.40 9.74
C ASN A 139 10.86 -22.37 10.94
N ARG A 140 10.82 -21.86 12.17
CA ARG A 140 10.62 -22.69 13.38
C ARG A 140 9.17 -23.11 13.61
N ILE A 141 8.19 -22.30 13.20
CA ILE A 141 6.76 -22.61 13.31
C ILE A 141 6.33 -23.66 12.26
N ASN A 142 6.97 -23.66 11.09
CA ASN A 142 6.63 -24.55 9.97
C ASN A 142 7.39 -25.89 9.96
N LYS A 143 8.07 -26.28 11.05
CA LYS A 143 8.78 -27.57 11.14
C LYS A 143 8.03 -28.51 12.10
N PRO A 144 7.33 -29.56 11.64
CA PRO A 144 6.88 -30.62 12.52
C PRO A 144 8.09 -31.38 13.06
N THR A 145 7.94 -31.87 14.28
CA THR A 145 8.91 -32.66 15.03
C THR A 145 9.46 -33.84 14.21
N GLU A 146 10.73 -33.76 13.82
CA GLU A 146 11.51 -34.95 13.47
C GLU A 146 12.83 -34.90 14.23
N SER A 147 12.85 -35.66 15.33
CA SER A 147 14.07 -36.13 15.96
C SER A 147 14.22 -37.61 15.63
N ASN A 148 15.43 -37.99 15.22
CA ASN A 148 16.01 -39.33 15.21
C ASN A 148 15.65 -40.24 14.03
N THR A 149 16.52 -40.31 13.02
CA THR A 149 17.43 -41.47 12.92
C THR A 149 18.66 -41.12 12.07
N LYS A 150 19.82 -41.54 12.57
CA LYS A 150 21.14 -41.52 11.92
C LYS A 150 21.21 -42.53 10.77
N SER A 151 22.26 -42.36 9.95
CA SER A 151 23.01 -43.39 9.21
C SER A 151 22.31 -43.96 7.97
N THR A 152 22.94 -44.28 6.84
CA THR A 152 24.32 -44.26 6.36
C THR A 152 24.24 -44.87 4.95
N ILE A 153 24.85 -44.21 3.95
CA ILE A 153 25.56 -44.80 2.78
C ILE A 153 24.83 -45.73 1.78
N GLU A 154 25.05 -45.42 0.48
CA GLU A 154 25.02 -46.28 -0.73
C GLU A 154 23.70 -47.01 -1.07
N THR A 155 23.22 -47.13 -2.31
CA THR A 155 23.83 -47.27 -3.64
C THR A 155 22.68 -47.04 -4.64
N LEU A 156 22.92 -46.44 -5.83
CA LEU A 156 22.88 -47.13 -7.15
C LEU A 156 21.74 -48.18 -7.24
N GLU A 157 20.82 -48.19 -8.20
CA GLU A 157 20.92 -47.83 -9.60
C GLU A 157 19.54 -48.09 -10.24
N GLU A 158 19.25 -47.27 -11.25
CA GLU A 158 18.59 -47.65 -12.51
C GLU A 158 17.19 -48.29 -12.62
N LYS A 159 16.55 -47.75 -13.67
CA LYS A 159 15.60 -48.35 -14.62
C LYS A 159 14.13 -48.33 -14.20
N LYS A 160 13.34 -47.49 -14.90
CA LYS A 160 12.66 -47.81 -16.18
C LYS A 160 11.58 -48.85 -15.91
N LEU A 161 10.36 -48.75 -16.40
CA LEU A 161 9.73 -47.98 -17.46
C LEU A 161 8.36 -48.68 -17.62
N ASN A 162 7.30 -47.95 -17.95
CA ASN A 162 6.06 -48.47 -18.58
C ASN A 162 5.16 -49.35 -17.68
N THR A 163 3.85 -49.48 -17.85
CA THR A 163 2.80 -49.00 -18.77
C THR A 163 1.57 -49.74 -18.20
N GLU A 164 0.55 -49.02 -17.74
CA GLU A 164 -0.77 -48.98 -18.41
C GLU A 164 -1.72 -50.13 -18.06
N VAL A 165 -2.99 -49.76 -18.05
CA VAL A 165 -4.22 -50.57 -18.14
C VAL A 165 -4.70 -51.33 -16.88
N GLU A 166 -5.82 -50.80 -16.36
CA GLU A 166 -7.02 -51.48 -15.82
C GLU A 166 -7.39 -52.85 -16.49
N PRO A 167 -8.49 -53.57 -16.15
CA PRO A 167 -9.48 -53.42 -15.07
C PRO A 167 -9.91 -54.75 -14.35
N LYS A 168 -10.77 -54.58 -13.33
CA LYS A 168 -11.96 -55.39 -12.94
C LYS A 168 -11.84 -56.83 -12.36
N SER A 169 -12.60 -56.94 -11.25
CA SER A 169 -13.36 -58.12 -10.74
C SER A 169 -12.49 -59.21 -10.08
N SER A 170 -12.82 -59.88 -8.97
CA SER A 170 -14.11 -60.18 -8.32
C SER A 170 -13.82 -60.94 -7.01
N VAL A 171 -14.70 -60.77 -6.01
CA VAL A 171 -15.28 -61.82 -5.15
C VAL A 171 -14.49 -62.38 -3.93
N GLU A 172 -15.21 -62.30 -2.79
CA GLU A 172 -15.31 -63.17 -1.61
C GLU A 172 -14.06 -63.88 -1.05
N SER A 173 -13.77 -63.66 0.23
CA SER A 173 -14.07 -64.61 1.33
C SER A 173 -13.22 -64.35 2.58
N THR A 174 -13.90 -64.46 3.73
CA THR A 174 -13.42 -64.46 5.11
C THR A 174 -12.51 -65.66 5.42
N PRO A 175 -11.76 -65.65 6.55
CA PRO A 175 -12.27 -66.39 7.71
C PRO A 175 -11.98 -65.75 9.08
N THR A 176 -12.79 -66.25 10.01
CA THR A 176 -12.95 -66.01 11.45
C THR A 176 -11.79 -66.49 12.33
N GLU A 177 -11.62 -65.86 13.50
CA GLU A 177 -11.05 -66.46 14.72
C GLU A 177 -11.86 -65.93 15.95
N VAL A 178 -12.80 -66.72 16.51
CA VAL A 178 -12.72 -67.54 17.74
C VAL A 178 -12.39 -66.76 19.03
N GLN A 179 -13.32 -66.73 19.98
CA GLN A 179 -13.10 -67.25 21.35
C GLN A 179 -14.41 -67.44 22.13
N ALA A 180 -14.46 -68.54 22.88
CA ALA A 180 -15.57 -69.05 23.67
C ALA A 180 -15.43 -68.71 25.16
N VAL A 181 -16.49 -68.88 25.96
CA VAL A 181 -16.54 -69.71 27.19
C VAL A 181 -17.89 -69.59 27.94
N LYS A 182 -18.54 -70.76 28.16
CA LYS A 182 -19.43 -71.27 29.26
C LYS A 182 -20.57 -70.39 29.82
N GLY A 183 -21.78 -70.88 30.12
CA GLY A 183 -22.38 -72.21 30.10
C GLY A 183 -23.79 -72.20 30.74
N ASN A 184 -24.72 -72.92 30.10
CA ASN A 184 -25.97 -73.62 30.49
C ASN A 184 -26.86 -73.12 31.67
N VAL A 185 -28.19 -73.05 31.44
CA VAL A 185 -29.20 -74.09 31.82
C VAL A 185 -30.65 -73.56 31.66
N SER A 186 -31.51 -74.46 31.15
CA SER A 186 -32.98 -74.62 31.36
C SER A 186 -34.03 -73.82 30.58
N ILE A 187 -34.83 -74.62 29.89
CA ILE A 187 -36.19 -74.44 29.36
C ILE A 187 -37.20 -74.37 30.51
N GLY A 188 -38.27 -73.57 30.37
CA GLY A 188 -39.45 -73.67 31.25
C GLY A 188 -40.53 -72.61 31.03
N ASN A 189 -41.55 -72.96 30.24
CA ASN A 189 -42.96 -72.52 30.23
C ASN A 189 -43.39 -71.28 31.05
N LYS A 190 -44.12 -70.35 30.39
CA LYS A 190 -45.57 -70.17 30.64
C LYS A 190 -46.23 -69.18 29.67
N ILE A 191 -47.39 -69.63 29.22
CA ILE A 191 -48.45 -68.93 28.49
C ILE A 191 -49.13 -67.93 29.43
N SER A 192 -49.46 -66.73 28.93
CA SER A 192 -50.70 -66.03 29.28
C SER A 192 -51.14 -65.13 28.13
N ASN A 193 -52.40 -65.29 27.73
CA ASN A 193 -53.09 -64.61 26.64
C ASN A 193 -53.72 -63.27 27.08
N ASN A 194 -54.17 -62.53 26.05
CA ASN A 194 -55.09 -61.38 26.00
C ASN A 194 -54.37 -60.02 26.09
N ASP A 195 -54.52 -59.06 25.17
CA ASP A 195 -55.72 -58.67 24.41
C ASP A 195 -55.45 -58.24 22.96
N LEU A 196 -56.45 -58.53 22.12
CA LEU A 196 -56.66 -57.99 20.78
C LEU A 196 -57.03 -56.50 20.86
N VAL A 197 -56.23 -55.63 20.24
CA VAL A 197 -56.76 -54.48 19.49
C VAL A 197 -56.07 -54.45 18.14
N MET A 198 -56.84 -54.83 17.13
CA MET A 198 -56.60 -54.50 15.73
C MET A 198 -56.39 -52.99 15.59
N ASN A 199 -55.21 -52.58 15.14
CA ASN A 199 -55.14 -51.43 14.26
C ASN A 199 -54.33 -51.88 13.03
N GLN A 200 -55.07 -52.17 11.97
CA GLN A 200 -54.51 -52.53 10.68
C GLN A 200 -53.74 -51.30 10.16
N ASN A 201 -52.41 -51.36 10.25
CA ASN A 201 -51.54 -50.53 9.43
C ASN A 201 -51.88 -50.85 7.96
N PHE A 202 -52.54 -49.91 7.29
CA PHE A 202 -52.66 -49.90 5.85
C PHE A 202 -51.25 -49.64 5.29
N GLN A 203 -50.45 -50.69 5.11
CA GLN A 203 -49.25 -50.64 4.30
C GLN A 203 -49.71 -50.62 2.84
N THR A 204 -49.79 -49.43 2.24
CA THR A 204 -49.73 -49.34 0.79
C THR A 204 -48.27 -49.56 0.37
N PRO A 205 -48.00 -50.43 -0.62
CA PRO A 205 -46.67 -50.53 -1.19
C PRO A 205 -46.40 -49.24 -1.96
N THR A 206 -45.53 -48.38 -1.42
CA THR A 206 -45.06 -47.20 -2.16
C THR A 206 -44.22 -47.69 -3.31
N THR A 207 -44.72 -47.49 -4.52
CA THR A 207 -43.91 -47.71 -5.73
C THR A 207 -42.75 -46.72 -5.68
N GLY A 208 -41.55 -47.10 -6.14
CA GLY A 208 -40.35 -46.25 -6.11
C GLY A 208 -40.45 -44.90 -6.84
N LEU A 209 -41.61 -44.58 -7.40
CA LEU A 209 -41.98 -43.28 -7.95
C LEU A 209 -42.35 -42.25 -6.86
N ASP A 210 -42.91 -42.67 -5.72
CA ASP A 210 -43.39 -41.76 -4.67
C ASP A 210 -42.24 -41.06 -3.92
N THR A 211 -41.10 -41.74 -3.79
CA THR A 211 -39.85 -41.15 -3.26
C THR A 211 -39.20 -40.16 -4.23
N LEU A 212 -39.53 -40.23 -5.52
CA LEU A 212 -39.03 -39.29 -6.53
C LEU A 212 -39.73 -37.93 -6.40
N PHE A 213 -41.04 -37.92 -6.14
CA PHE A 213 -41.82 -36.68 -6.00
C PHE A 213 -41.45 -35.88 -4.75
N ILE A 214 -41.15 -36.56 -3.64
CA ILE A 214 -40.68 -35.89 -2.40
C ILE A 214 -39.38 -35.12 -2.64
N TYR A 215 -38.44 -35.69 -3.39
CA TYR A 215 -37.20 -34.99 -3.74
C TYR A 215 -37.44 -33.84 -4.73
N ILE A 216 -38.37 -34.00 -5.68
CA ILE A 216 -38.69 -32.95 -6.65
C ILE A 216 -39.27 -31.71 -5.95
N ASP A 217 -40.12 -31.87 -4.94
CA ASP A 217 -40.70 -30.75 -4.19
C ASP A 217 -39.65 -29.95 -3.42
N ASP A 218 -38.70 -30.63 -2.76
CA ASP A 218 -37.59 -29.98 -2.08
C ASP A 218 -36.69 -29.22 -3.07
N TYR A 219 -36.35 -29.81 -4.22
CA TYR A 219 -35.56 -29.13 -5.25
C TYR A 219 -36.29 -27.93 -5.86
N LEU A 220 -37.61 -28.02 -6.09
CA LEU A 220 -38.41 -26.91 -6.58
C LEU A 220 -38.45 -25.75 -5.58
N TYR A 221 -38.54 -26.06 -4.28
CA TYR A 221 -38.43 -25.06 -3.22
C TYR A 221 -37.07 -24.37 -3.22
N PHE A 222 -35.96 -25.12 -3.28
CA PHE A 222 -34.62 -24.54 -3.34
C PHE A 222 -34.40 -23.69 -4.61
N ILE A 223 -34.92 -24.13 -5.76
CA ILE A 223 -34.86 -23.36 -7.01
C ILE A 223 -35.67 -22.06 -6.88
N ALA A 224 -36.86 -22.10 -6.28
CA ALA A 224 -37.66 -20.91 -6.03
C ALA A 224 -36.96 -19.92 -5.08
N VAL A 225 -36.33 -20.41 -4.01
CA VAL A 225 -35.52 -19.59 -3.09
C VAL A 225 -34.31 -18.98 -3.81
N LEU A 226 -33.65 -19.73 -4.68
CA LEU A 226 -32.50 -19.22 -5.45
C LEU A 226 -32.94 -18.14 -6.46
N ILE A 227 -34.07 -18.34 -7.15
CA ILE A 227 -34.64 -17.36 -8.08
C ILE A 227 -35.05 -16.07 -7.33
N THR A 228 -35.74 -16.19 -6.19
CA THR A 228 -36.11 -15.03 -5.37
C THR A 228 -34.89 -14.31 -4.83
N ALA A 229 -33.83 -15.02 -4.42
CA ALA A 229 -32.55 -14.42 -4.02
C ALA A 229 -31.88 -13.68 -5.18
N LEU A 230 -31.85 -14.24 -6.39
CA LEU A 230 -31.29 -13.58 -7.57
C LEU A 230 -32.08 -12.32 -7.97
N ILE A 231 -33.41 -12.39 -7.91
CA ILE A 231 -34.30 -11.25 -8.11
C ILE A 231 -34.01 -10.18 -7.06
N LEU A 232 -33.95 -10.54 -5.78
CA LEU A 232 -33.65 -9.63 -4.69
C LEU A 232 -32.28 -8.99 -4.87
N ILE A 233 -31.24 -9.74 -5.24
CA ILE A 233 -29.91 -9.23 -5.54
C ILE A 233 -29.95 -8.25 -6.73
N LYS A 234 -30.72 -8.54 -7.79
CA LYS A 234 -30.85 -7.67 -8.97
C LYS A 234 -31.47 -6.32 -8.61
N TYR A 235 -32.44 -6.28 -7.70
CA TYR A 235 -33.10 -5.05 -7.28
C TYR A 235 -32.38 -4.33 -6.12
N LEU A 236 -31.78 -5.06 -5.19
CA LEU A 236 -31.01 -4.50 -4.07
C LEU A 236 -29.63 -4.00 -4.50
N ARG A 237 -28.94 -4.65 -5.44
CA ARG A 237 -27.61 -4.20 -5.92
C ARG A 237 -27.57 -2.75 -6.35
N PRO A 238 -28.45 -2.24 -7.24
CA PRO A 238 -28.37 -0.85 -7.68
C PRO A 238 -28.64 0.13 -6.53
N VAL A 239 -29.55 -0.20 -5.61
CA VAL A 239 -29.88 0.64 -4.44
C VAL A 239 -28.73 0.63 -3.43
N ALA A 240 -28.21 -0.54 -3.08
CA ALA A 240 -27.07 -0.71 -2.20
C ALA A 240 -25.81 -0.07 -2.79
N LYS A 241 -25.55 -0.25 -4.09
CA LYS A 241 -24.47 0.43 -4.82
C LYS A 241 -24.63 1.93 -4.71
N LYS A 242 -25.82 2.48 -5.00
CA LYS A 242 -26.11 3.92 -4.88
C LYS A 242 -25.90 4.47 -3.46
N LEU A 243 -26.19 3.67 -2.43
CA LEU A 243 -25.94 4.06 -1.04
C LEU A 243 -24.46 3.94 -0.64
N PHE A 244 -23.71 2.98 -1.19
CA PHE A 244 -22.30 2.74 -0.86
C PHE A 244 -21.30 3.56 -1.70
N THR A 245 -21.63 3.92 -2.94
CA THR A 245 -20.78 4.75 -3.82
C THR A 245 -20.88 6.25 -3.53
N ARG A 246 -21.66 6.65 -2.53
CA ARG A 246 -22.10 8.03 -2.30
C ARG A 246 -21.01 9.01 -1.83
N HIS A 247 -19.75 8.60 -1.79
CA HIS A 247 -18.67 9.51 -1.42
C HIS A 247 -17.66 9.55 -2.55
N PHE A 248 -18.02 10.27 -3.62
CA PHE A 248 -17.02 10.77 -4.55
C PHE A 248 -15.98 11.54 -3.75
N ASN A 249 -14.75 11.05 -3.80
CA ASN A 249 -13.65 11.55 -3.00
C ASN A 249 -12.33 11.23 -3.71
N TYR A 250 -11.25 11.81 -3.24
CA TYR A 250 -9.89 11.59 -3.75
C TYR A 250 -9.53 10.10 -3.86
N VAL A 251 -10.05 9.24 -2.97
CA VAL A 251 -9.86 7.78 -3.01
C VAL A 251 -10.46 7.15 -4.27
N ALA A 252 -11.64 7.60 -4.69
CA ALA A 252 -12.28 7.11 -5.90
C ALA A 252 -11.49 7.53 -7.14
N ILE A 253 -10.98 8.78 -7.16
CA ILE A 253 -10.12 9.27 -8.23
C ILE A 253 -8.80 8.49 -8.28
N ASN A 254 -8.09 8.36 -7.15
CA ASN A 254 -6.84 7.62 -7.09
C ASN A 254 -7.03 6.17 -7.58
N LYS A 255 -8.09 5.49 -7.15
CA LYS A 255 -8.42 4.14 -7.62
C LYS A 255 -8.72 4.10 -9.12
N TYR A 256 -9.43 5.10 -9.63
CA TYR A 256 -9.73 5.19 -11.06
C TYR A 256 -8.45 5.42 -11.87
N LEU A 257 -7.62 6.39 -11.48
CA LEU A 257 -6.38 6.71 -12.16
C LEU A 257 -5.35 5.59 -12.07
N SER A 258 -5.10 5.02 -10.89
CA SER A 258 -4.17 3.88 -10.71
C SER A 258 -4.54 2.64 -11.51
N LYS A 259 -5.82 2.47 -11.85
CA LYS A 259 -6.29 1.36 -12.69
C LYS A 259 -6.04 1.61 -14.18
N HIS A 260 -6.05 2.87 -14.61
CA HIS A 260 -6.10 3.24 -16.04
C HIS A 260 -4.83 3.90 -16.57
N LEU A 261 -4.00 4.49 -15.69
CA LEU A 261 -2.69 5.03 -16.04
C LEU A 261 -1.61 3.96 -15.85
N SER A 262 -0.60 3.98 -16.73
CA SER A 262 0.56 3.08 -16.63
C SER A 262 1.40 3.43 -15.40
N VAL A 263 1.78 2.43 -14.61
CA VAL A 263 2.63 2.61 -13.42
C VAL A 263 4.06 3.02 -13.78
N ASP A 264 4.50 2.73 -15.01
CA ASP A 264 5.85 3.07 -15.47
C ASP A 264 6.01 4.58 -15.74
N ASP A 265 4.94 5.22 -16.22
CA ASP A 265 4.95 6.63 -16.64
C ASP A 265 4.26 7.56 -15.63
N TYR A 266 3.35 7.05 -14.78
CA TYR A 266 2.54 7.88 -13.90
C TYR A 266 2.69 7.47 -12.43
N THR A 267 3.10 8.42 -11.60
CA THR A 267 3.18 8.26 -10.14
C THR A 267 2.13 9.14 -9.46
N LEU A 268 1.29 8.52 -8.63
CA LEU A 268 0.15 9.15 -7.98
C LEU A 268 0.45 9.40 -6.50
N TYR A 269 0.12 10.59 -6.02
CA TYR A 269 0.21 10.97 -4.62
C TYR A 269 -1.11 11.58 -4.13
N SER A 270 -1.75 10.89 -3.19
CA SER A 270 -3.02 11.33 -2.61
C SER A 270 -2.82 12.12 -1.32
N LYS A 271 -3.65 13.15 -1.14
CA LYS A 271 -3.79 13.93 0.10
C LYS A 271 -2.44 14.47 0.61
N ILE A 272 -1.82 15.31 -0.20
CA ILE A 272 -0.57 16.00 0.15
C ILE A 272 -0.92 17.38 0.70
N SER A 273 -0.25 17.80 1.78
CA SER A 273 -0.35 19.16 2.30
C SER A 273 0.97 19.89 2.08
N LEU A 274 0.96 20.96 1.29
CA LEU A 274 2.14 21.75 0.94
C LEU A 274 2.14 23.11 1.64
N PRO A 275 3.29 23.57 2.15
CA PRO A 275 3.41 24.93 2.68
C PRO A 275 3.34 25.94 1.54
N ILE A 276 2.50 26.94 1.69
CA ILE A 276 2.40 28.11 0.81
C ILE A 276 2.55 29.39 1.65
N PRO A 277 2.88 30.55 1.05
CA PRO A 277 3.07 31.79 1.83
C PRO A 277 1.88 32.16 2.72
N SER A 278 0.65 31.79 2.33
CA SER A 278 -0.58 32.06 3.09
C SER A 278 -0.99 30.95 4.05
N GLY A 279 -0.18 29.89 4.25
CA GLY A 279 -0.50 28.77 5.15
C GLY A 279 -0.16 27.41 4.56
N MET A 280 -1.12 26.47 4.61
CA MET A 280 -0.99 25.14 4.02
C MET A 280 -2.02 24.96 2.89
N ALA A 281 -1.61 24.34 1.80
CA ALA A 281 -2.46 23.97 0.67
C ALA A 281 -2.62 22.46 0.61
N ASP A 282 -3.84 21.99 0.79
CA ASP A 282 -4.18 20.57 0.67
C ASP A 282 -4.51 20.22 -0.78
N ILE A 283 -3.80 19.24 -1.31
CA ILE A 283 -3.94 18.69 -2.66
C ILE A 283 -4.55 17.30 -2.53
N ASP A 284 -5.68 17.09 -3.21
CA ASP A 284 -6.42 15.83 -3.11
C ASP A 284 -5.68 14.70 -3.82
N GLU A 285 -5.21 14.97 -5.04
CA GLU A 285 -4.43 14.03 -5.85
C GLU A 285 -3.41 14.79 -6.70
N LEU A 286 -2.16 14.36 -6.69
CA LEU A 286 -1.08 14.87 -7.53
C LEU A 286 -0.56 13.72 -8.40
N VAL A 287 -0.50 13.96 -9.71
CA VAL A 287 0.02 12.96 -10.67
C VAL A 287 1.30 13.51 -11.28
N LEU A 288 2.40 12.79 -11.09
CA LEU A 288 3.66 13.05 -11.78
C LEU A 288 3.76 12.18 -13.02
N SER A 289 4.15 12.77 -14.15
CA SER A 289 4.45 12.04 -15.37
C SER A 289 5.48 12.77 -16.22
N PRO A 290 6.19 12.06 -17.13
CA PRO A 290 7.04 12.69 -18.15
C PRO A 290 6.33 13.74 -19.02
N TYR A 291 5.00 13.68 -19.11
CA TYR A 291 4.17 14.55 -19.95
C TYR A 291 3.65 15.80 -19.24
N GLY A 292 3.79 15.87 -17.91
CA GLY A 292 3.14 16.90 -17.10
C GLY A 292 2.97 16.52 -15.64
N VAL A 293 2.82 17.55 -14.81
CA VAL A 293 2.40 17.42 -13.41
C VAL A 293 0.94 17.86 -13.30
N PHE A 294 0.07 16.98 -12.82
CA PHE A 294 -1.37 17.24 -12.73
C PHE A 294 -1.79 17.39 -11.27
N VAL A 295 -2.25 18.60 -10.92
CA VAL A 295 -2.77 18.93 -9.59
C VAL A 295 -4.30 18.82 -9.65
N ILE A 296 -4.83 17.78 -9.02
CA ILE A 296 -6.24 17.44 -9.09
C ILE A 296 -6.93 17.84 -7.79
N SER A 297 -8.00 18.63 -7.90
CA SER A 297 -8.87 19.02 -6.80
C SER A 297 -10.22 18.32 -6.96
N CYS A 298 -10.55 17.44 -6.01
CA CYS A 298 -11.77 16.65 -6.01
C CYS A 298 -12.91 17.47 -5.41
N GLN A 299 -14.07 17.50 -6.06
CA GLN A 299 -15.24 18.21 -5.56
C GLN A 299 -16.39 17.21 -5.33
N PRO A 300 -16.77 16.94 -4.06
CA PRO A 300 -17.79 15.95 -3.72
C PRO A 300 -19.22 16.39 -4.06
N GLN A 301 -19.41 17.63 -4.51
CA GLN A 301 -20.71 18.21 -4.80
C GLN A 301 -21.37 17.52 -6.00
N THR A 302 -22.68 17.31 -5.90
CA THR A 302 -23.49 16.57 -6.87
C THR A 302 -24.80 17.30 -7.18
N GLY A 303 -25.55 16.83 -8.18
CA GLY A 303 -26.79 17.48 -8.58
C GLY A 303 -26.52 18.76 -9.37
N ARG A 304 -27.41 19.75 -9.28
CA ARG A 304 -27.31 20.96 -10.11
C ARG A 304 -26.24 21.90 -9.57
N ILE A 305 -25.20 22.16 -10.34
CA ILE A 305 -24.11 23.07 -9.97
C ILE A 305 -24.30 24.41 -10.68
N TYR A 306 -24.32 25.48 -9.89
CA TYR A 306 -24.30 26.86 -10.37
C TYR A 306 -22.90 27.42 -10.10
N ALA A 307 -22.06 27.30 -11.13
CA ALA A 307 -20.69 27.79 -11.11
C ALA A 307 -20.63 29.19 -11.74
N ASP A 308 -20.03 30.13 -11.01
CA ASP A 308 -19.72 31.46 -11.53
C ASP A 308 -18.21 31.69 -11.35
N THR A 309 -17.50 31.85 -12.46
CA THR A 309 -16.04 32.05 -12.45
C THR A 309 -15.61 33.32 -11.72
N THR A 310 -16.49 34.31 -11.60
CA THR A 310 -16.20 35.58 -10.93
C THR A 310 -16.49 35.51 -9.44
N SER A 311 -17.48 34.72 -9.04
CA SER A 311 -17.89 34.56 -7.65
C SER A 311 -16.88 33.78 -6.79
N GLU A 312 -16.76 34.16 -5.52
CA GLU A 312 -16.00 33.44 -4.50
C GLU A 312 -16.72 32.19 -4.00
N VAL A 313 -18.03 32.11 -4.24
CA VAL A 313 -18.90 31.05 -3.73
C VAL A 313 -19.73 30.49 -4.88
N TRP A 314 -19.77 29.17 -4.99
CA TRP A 314 -20.64 28.42 -5.89
C TRP A 314 -21.79 27.79 -5.09
N SER A 315 -22.81 27.31 -5.79
CA SER A 315 -23.92 26.62 -5.13
C SER A 315 -24.27 25.32 -5.81
N GLU A 316 -24.54 24.30 -5.00
CA GLU A 316 -25.15 23.04 -5.43
C GLU A 316 -26.63 23.03 -5.06
N GLN A 317 -27.45 22.40 -5.89
CA GLN A 317 -28.85 22.17 -5.60
C GLN A 317 -29.20 20.70 -5.81
N ILE A 318 -29.62 20.05 -4.73
CA ILE A 318 -30.07 18.65 -4.70
C ILE A 318 -31.54 18.66 -4.30
N GLY A 319 -32.42 18.44 -5.29
CA GLY A 319 -33.86 18.56 -5.11
C GLY A 319 -34.26 20.00 -4.75
N LYS A 320 -34.81 20.20 -3.55
CA LYS A 320 -35.21 21.53 -3.03
C LYS A 320 -34.12 22.20 -2.20
N ASN A 321 -33.09 21.45 -1.78
CA ASN A 321 -32.04 21.97 -0.92
C ASN A 321 -30.95 22.62 -1.77
N ARG A 322 -30.54 23.83 -1.39
CA ARG A 322 -29.45 24.56 -2.02
C ARG A 322 -28.37 24.84 -0.98
N ASN A 323 -27.15 24.41 -1.26
CA ASN A 323 -25.98 24.63 -0.39
C ASN A 323 -24.95 25.45 -1.14
N ASN A 324 -24.28 26.33 -0.40
CA ASN A 324 -23.18 27.13 -0.92
C ASN A 324 -21.85 26.52 -0.52
N PHE A 325 -20.85 26.59 -1.40
CA PHE A 325 -19.50 26.12 -1.13
C PHE A 325 -18.47 27.06 -1.78
N PRO A 326 -17.25 27.14 -1.23
CA PRO A 326 -16.19 27.98 -1.80
C PRO A 326 -15.89 27.60 -3.26
N SER A 327 -15.62 28.60 -4.08
CA SER A 327 -15.29 28.43 -5.50
C SER A 327 -13.98 27.65 -5.67
N PRO A 328 -13.99 26.43 -6.25
CA PRO A 328 -12.78 25.65 -6.45
C PRO A 328 -11.82 26.32 -7.43
N SER A 329 -12.34 27.12 -8.37
CA SER A 329 -11.51 27.87 -9.32
C SER A 329 -10.73 29.00 -8.66
N ARG A 330 -11.18 29.52 -7.52
CA ARG A 330 -10.43 30.49 -6.72
C ARG A 330 -9.35 29.84 -5.86
N GLN A 331 -9.56 28.59 -5.43
CA GLN A 331 -8.61 27.83 -4.63
C GLN A 331 -7.50 27.18 -5.46
N LEU A 332 -7.81 26.76 -6.69
CA LEU A 332 -6.88 26.03 -7.57
C LEU A 332 -5.54 26.77 -7.78
N PRO A 333 -5.49 28.10 -8.03
CA PRO A 333 -4.22 28.82 -8.17
C PRO A 333 -3.31 28.73 -6.94
N MET A 334 -3.87 28.70 -5.72
CA MET A 334 -3.08 28.56 -4.50
C MET A 334 -2.44 27.18 -4.40
N LYS A 335 -3.18 26.12 -4.76
CA LYS A 335 -2.64 24.75 -4.83
C LYS A 335 -1.54 24.64 -5.88
N LEU A 336 -1.75 25.23 -7.05
CA LEU A 336 -0.76 25.29 -8.13
C LEU A 336 0.51 26.02 -7.70
N ALA A 337 0.39 27.16 -7.03
CA ALA A 337 1.52 27.92 -6.52
C ALA A 337 2.38 27.09 -5.55
N GLY A 338 1.75 26.30 -4.67
CA GLY A 338 2.48 25.40 -3.78
C GLY A 338 3.28 24.33 -4.52
N VAL A 339 2.70 23.71 -5.55
CA VAL A 339 3.41 22.70 -6.36
C VAL A 339 4.54 23.33 -7.18
N LYS A 340 4.28 24.49 -7.79
CA LYS A 340 5.27 25.28 -8.53
C LYS A 340 6.46 25.62 -7.65
N GLN A 341 6.19 26.12 -6.45
CA GLN A 341 7.22 26.45 -5.46
C GLN A 341 8.00 25.21 -5.01
N LEU A 342 7.33 24.09 -4.77
CA LEU A 342 7.97 22.86 -4.36
C LEU A 342 8.96 22.35 -5.41
N PHE A 343 8.55 22.32 -6.68
CA PHE A 343 9.36 21.77 -7.77
C PHE A 343 10.29 22.77 -8.44
N GLY A 344 10.14 24.07 -8.16
CA GLY A 344 10.93 25.13 -8.77
C GLY A 344 10.67 25.30 -10.27
N ILE A 345 9.46 24.95 -10.74
CA ILE A 345 9.04 25.04 -12.15
C ILE A 345 7.72 25.80 -12.27
N GLU A 346 7.56 26.57 -13.34
CA GLU A 346 6.35 27.37 -13.59
C GLU A 346 5.45 26.78 -14.68
N GLU A 347 6.05 26.04 -15.61
CA GLU A 347 5.39 25.49 -16.78
C GLU A 347 5.02 24.03 -16.56
N HIS A 348 4.09 23.54 -17.39
CA HIS A 348 3.66 22.15 -17.41
C HIS A 348 3.10 21.57 -16.10
N ILE A 349 2.67 22.46 -15.21
CA ILE A 349 1.83 22.12 -14.06
C ILE A 349 0.38 22.47 -14.42
N HIS A 350 -0.46 21.45 -14.47
CA HIS A 350 -1.84 21.54 -14.92
C HIS A 350 -2.81 21.35 -13.75
N GLY A 351 -3.66 22.34 -13.51
CA GLY A 351 -4.70 22.27 -12.48
C GLY A 351 -6.01 21.74 -13.03
N LEU A 352 -6.53 20.67 -12.42
CA LEU A 352 -7.77 20.02 -12.82
C LEU A 352 -8.75 20.00 -11.63
N ILE A 353 -9.93 20.58 -11.79
CA ILE A 353 -11.02 20.49 -10.83
C ILE A 353 -11.95 19.40 -11.31
N VAL A 354 -12.16 18.36 -10.50
CA VAL A 354 -12.93 17.18 -10.91
C VAL A 354 -14.15 17.02 -10.03
N PHE A 355 -15.31 16.99 -10.67
CA PHE A 355 -16.59 16.68 -10.05
C PHE A 355 -17.01 15.24 -10.34
N ASP A 356 -17.90 14.74 -9.49
CA ASP A 356 -18.58 13.47 -9.75
C ASP A 356 -19.37 13.53 -11.08
N GLN A 357 -19.62 12.36 -11.67
CA GLN A 357 -20.40 12.26 -12.91
C GLN A 357 -21.87 12.69 -12.72
N GLU A 358 -22.39 12.66 -11.49
CA GLU A 358 -23.73 13.11 -11.12
C GLU A 358 -23.84 14.64 -10.97
N ALA A 359 -22.75 15.40 -11.14
CA ALA A 359 -22.77 16.86 -11.14
C ALA A 359 -23.25 17.40 -12.50
N ASP A 360 -24.37 18.10 -12.49
CA ASP A 360 -25.05 18.69 -13.65
C ASP A 360 -24.88 20.22 -13.63
N PHE A 361 -23.98 20.74 -14.45
CA PHE A 361 -23.69 22.17 -14.50
C PHE A 361 -24.80 22.92 -15.23
N ARG A 362 -25.44 23.85 -14.52
CA ARG A 362 -26.51 24.72 -15.05
C ARG A 362 -26.01 26.03 -15.61
N THR A 363 -24.73 26.32 -15.43
CA THR A 363 -23.99 27.44 -15.99
C THR A 363 -22.86 26.93 -16.88
N ASN A 364 -22.22 27.82 -17.63
CA ASN A 364 -21.08 27.44 -18.46
C ASN A 364 -19.95 26.87 -17.58
N MET A 365 -19.52 25.66 -17.93
CA MET A 365 -18.46 24.97 -17.19
C MET A 365 -17.11 25.68 -17.43
N PRO A 366 -16.37 26.04 -16.36
CA PRO A 366 -15.06 26.66 -16.52
C PRO A 366 -14.05 25.71 -17.19
N LYS A 367 -13.05 26.25 -17.89
CA LYS A 367 -12.09 25.47 -18.70
C LYS A 367 -11.31 24.38 -17.94
N ASN A 368 -11.05 24.59 -16.66
CA ASN A 368 -10.28 23.67 -15.81
C ASN A 368 -11.17 22.73 -14.98
N VAL A 369 -12.48 22.70 -15.27
CA VAL A 369 -13.45 21.87 -14.57
C VAL A 369 -13.84 20.70 -15.46
N PHE A 370 -13.81 19.50 -14.90
CA PHE A 370 -14.07 18.26 -15.60
C PHE A 370 -14.98 17.37 -14.75
N GLN A 371 -15.73 16.50 -15.41
CA GLN A 371 -16.37 15.37 -14.73
C GLN A 371 -15.41 14.17 -14.71
N THR A 372 -15.63 13.26 -13.76
CA THR A 372 -14.78 12.07 -13.58
C THR A 372 -14.56 11.27 -14.87
N GLY A 373 -15.59 11.13 -15.72
CA GLY A 373 -15.48 10.43 -17.00
C GLY A 373 -14.51 11.08 -18.01
N GLN A 374 -14.25 12.38 -17.89
CA GLN A 374 -13.37 13.14 -18.78
C GLN A 374 -11.93 13.26 -18.25
N LEU A 375 -11.69 12.89 -16.99
CA LEU A 375 -10.41 13.09 -16.32
C LEU A 375 -9.27 12.31 -17.00
N LEU A 376 -9.51 11.03 -17.31
CA LEU A 376 -8.48 10.17 -17.90
C LEU A 376 -8.05 10.68 -19.28
N SER A 377 -9.02 10.94 -20.16
CA SER A 377 -8.76 11.48 -21.50
C SER A 377 -8.04 12.83 -21.43
N ARG A 378 -8.33 13.65 -20.40
CA ARG A 378 -7.67 14.94 -20.23
C ARG A 378 -6.21 14.78 -19.83
N ILE A 379 -5.87 13.85 -18.94
CA ILE A 379 -4.48 13.58 -18.55
C ILE A 379 -3.71 12.98 -19.73
N GLN A 380 -4.32 12.04 -20.46
CA GLN A 380 -3.69 11.36 -21.59
C GLN A 380 -3.60 12.21 -22.85
N SER A 381 -4.32 13.34 -22.95
CA SER A 381 -4.17 14.26 -24.10
C SER A 381 -2.82 14.97 -24.16
N TYR A 382 -2.00 14.83 -23.12
CA TYR A 382 -0.63 15.33 -23.07
C TYR A 382 0.32 14.20 -23.46
N GLU A 383 0.88 14.28 -24.66
CA GLU A 383 1.71 13.23 -25.26
C GLU A 383 3.20 13.61 -25.35
N ASP A 384 3.50 14.91 -25.28
CA ASP A 384 4.87 15.42 -25.38
C ASP A 384 5.66 15.13 -24.09
N LYS A 385 6.78 14.40 -24.20
CA LYS A 385 7.69 14.16 -23.08
C LYS A 385 8.51 15.42 -22.80
N ILE A 386 8.12 16.12 -21.76
CA ILE A 386 8.70 17.40 -21.33
C ILE A 386 9.66 17.26 -20.14
N PHE A 387 9.46 16.22 -19.33
CA PHE A 387 10.28 15.95 -18.15
C PHE A 387 11.13 14.71 -18.36
N THR A 388 12.40 14.81 -18.01
CA THR A 388 13.31 13.66 -18.03
C THR A 388 13.09 12.76 -16.82
N GLN A 389 13.59 11.53 -16.88
CA GLN A 389 13.47 10.58 -15.77
C GLN A 389 14.17 11.11 -14.50
N GLU A 390 15.26 11.86 -14.66
CA GLU A 390 15.99 12.50 -13.56
C GLU A 390 15.13 13.59 -12.90
N GLN A 391 14.43 14.41 -13.69
CA GLN A 391 13.52 15.44 -13.16
C GLN A 391 12.34 14.81 -12.41
N ILE A 392 11.74 13.75 -12.96
CA ILE A 392 10.68 13.01 -12.26
C ILE A 392 11.20 12.42 -10.94
N SER A 393 12.38 11.81 -10.96
CA SER A 393 13.01 11.26 -9.76
C SER A 393 13.28 12.34 -8.71
N HIS A 394 13.72 13.52 -9.15
CA HIS A 394 13.88 14.67 -8.27
C HIS A 394 12.55 15.14 -7.65
N PHE A 395 11.47 15.20 -8.43
CA PHE A 395 10.13 15.53 -7.89
C PHE A 395 9.64 14.49 -6.87
N VAL A 396 9.87 13.21 -7.14
CA VAL A 396 9.57 12.11 -6.20
C VAL A 396 10.34 12.27 -4.89
N LEU A 397 11.63 12.62 -4.96
CA LEU A 397 12.45 12.88 -3.78
C LEU A 397 11.94 14.08 -2.97
N LEU A 398 11.60 15.19 -3.62
CA LEU A 398 11.02 16.36 -2.95
C LEU A 398 9.70 16.03 -2.26
N LEU A 399 8.85 15.22 -2.89
CA LEU A 399 7.59 14.78 -2.28
C LEU A 399 7.79 13.80 -1.11
N SER A 400 8.91 13.09 -1.04
CA SER A 400 9.18 12.15 0.05
C SER A 400 9.28 12.81 1.43
N GLU A 401 9.57 14.12 1.48
CA GLU A 401 9.54 14.92 2.70
C GLU A 401 8.10 15.15 3.24
N TYR A 402 7.10 14.98 2.37
CA TYR A 402 5.69 15.20 2.69
C TYR A 402 4.97 13.87 2.90
N LYS A 403 4.18 13.78 3.98
CA LYS A 403 3.38 12.58 4.26
C LYS A 403 2.24 12.46 3.25
N SER A 404 2.43 11.68 2.18
CA SER A 404 1.31 11.19 1.38
C SER A 404 0.51 10.17 2.19
N SER A 405 -0.81 10.33 2.26
CA SER A 405 -1.65 9.34 2.95
C SER A 405 -1.94 8.17 2.02
N ASN A 406 -1.95 6.94 2.54
CA ASN A 406 -2.55 5.84 1.77
C ASN A 406 -4.07 6.07 1.70
N PRO A 407 -4.64 6.29 0.51
CA PRO A 407 -6.02 6.74 0.35
C PRO A 407 -7.03 5.76 0.95
N PHE A 408 -6.74 4.45 0.88
CA PHE A 408 -7.60 3.43 1.46
C PHE A 408 -7.53 3.43 2.99
N LYS A 409 -6.32 3.54 3.55
CA LYS A 409 -6.12 3.55 5.02
C LYS A 409 -6.83 4.74 5.68
N ASP A 410 -6.76 5.92 5.08
CA ASP A 410 -7.42 7.14 5.58
C ASP A 410 -8.96 7.08 5.47
N LEU A 411 -9.49 6.46 4.42
CA LEU A 411 -10.93 6.25 4.30
C LEU A 411 -11.46 5.36 5.43
N PHE A 412 -10.75 4.25 5.71
CA PHE A 412 -11.15 3.34 6.79
C PHE A 412 -11.02 3.96 8.18
N SER A 413 -10.02 4.79 8.44
CA SER A 413 -9.92 5.51 9.72
C SER A 413 -11.08 6.49 9.92
N LYS A 414 -11.45 7.26 8.89
CA LYS A 414 -12.59 8.19 8.96
C LYS A 414 -13.94 7.49 9.12
N LEU A 415 -14.13 6.32 8.52
CA LEU A 415 -15.34 5.51 8.71
C LEU A 415 -15.44 4.93 10.13
N GLY A 416 -14.29 4.68 10.79
CA GLY A 416 -14.22 4.28 12.19
C GLY A 416 -14.55 5.42 13.15
N GLU A 417 -13.99 6.61 12.93
CA GLU A 417 -14.23 7.79 13.79
C GLU A 417 -15.68 8.27 13.76
N LYS A 418 -16.36 8.18 12.61
CA LYS A 418 -17.76 8.63 12.47
C LYS A 418 -18.76 7.80 13.31
N LYS A 419 -18.37 6.61 13.78
CA LYS A 419 -19.16 5.83 14.75
C LYS A 419 -18.98 6.29 16.21
N SER A 420 -17.95 7.08 16.52
CA SER A 420 -17.66 7.55 17.88
C SER A 420 -18.22 8.95 18.20
N GLN A 421 -18.68 9.73 17.21
CA GLN A 421 -19.21 11.09 17.41
C GLN A 421 -20.75 11.17 17.38
N ASN A 422 -21.46 10.11 17.78
CA ASN A 422 -22.92 10.11 17.91
C ASN A 422 -23.40 9.72 19.32
N SER A 423 -22.65 10.11 20.35
CA SER A 423 -23.09 10.06 21.76
C SER A 423 -22.64 11.33 22.48
N GLY A 424 -23.42 12.40 22.36
CA GLY A 424 -23.04 13.67 22.97
C GLY A 424 -23.97 14.83 22.66
N TRP A 425 -25.28 14.61 22.70
CA TRP A 425 -26.28 15.67 22.89
C TRP A 425 -27.44 15.11 23.70
N GLU A 426 -27.27 15.07 25.02
CA GLU A 426 -28.33 15.03 26.01
C GLU A 426 -27.78 15.66 27.30
N ASN A 427 -27.98 16.98 27.41
CA ASN A 427 -28.42 17.75 28.59
C ASN A 427 -28.14 19.24 28.38
#